data_AF-M1UGS9-F1
#
_entry.id   AF-M1UGS9-F1
#
_cell.length_a   1.000
_cell.length_b   1.000
_cell.length_c   1.000
_cell.angle_alpha   90.00
_cell.angle_beta   90.00
_cell.angle_gamma   90.00
#
_symmetry.space_group_name_H-M   'P 1'
#
loop_
_entity.id
_entity.type
_entity.pdbx_description
1 polymer ?
#
loop_
_entity_poly.entity_id
_entity_poly.type
_entity_poly.pdbx_seq_one_letter_code
_entity_poly.pdbx_strand_id
1 'polypeptide(L)'
;MEPALQDVYKEFARLGYSTELISDVDPHSNIPTHALLVNIENQRRFQYFVSPVSTPIPSFGGRRAQTAENYYRLEVFNLTGSEGYDLMGLSKQQIIDDVIDRYETHIAFLTVTSNADNPSLLTPPAPPVAEPALEESGNPEKH
;
A
#
# COMPACT_ATOMS: atom_id res chain seq x y z
N MET A 1 6.42 -14.31 -14.19
CA MET A 1 5.97 -12.99 -13.69
C MET A 1 5.81 -11.99 -14.82
N GLU A 2 6.86 -11.66 -15.58
CA GLU A 2 6.79 -10.69 -16.68
C GLU A 2 5.59 -10.90 -17.65
N PRO A 3 5.27 -12.13 -18.12
CA PRO A 3 4.11 -12.33 -18.98
C PRO A 3 2.76 -12.04 -18.30
N ALA A 4 2.68 -12.13 -16.97
CA ALA A 4 1.48 -11.78 -16.22
C ALA A 4 1.29 -10.25 -16.19
N LEU A 5 2.34 -9.52 -15.80
CA LEU A 5 2.31 -8.05 -15.72
C LEU A 5 2.09 -7.41 -17.10
N GLN A 6 2.66 -8.00 -18.15
CA GLN A 6 2.44 -7.55 -19.52
C GLN A 6 0.98 -7.72 -19.98
N ASP A 7 0.33 -8.80 -19.57
CA ASP A 7 -1.09 -9.03 -19.89
C ASP A 7 -1.99 -8.04 -19.15
N VAL A 8 -1.74 -7.81 -17.85
CA VAL A 8 -2.48 -6.79 -17.08
C VAL A 8 -2.28 -5.41 -17.68
N TYR A 9 -1.05 -5.04 -18.01
CA TYR A 9 -0.73 -3.77 -18.67
C TYR A 9 -1.53 -3.59 -19.97
N LYS A 10 -1.52 -4.59 -20.85
CA LYS A 10 -2.26 -4.55 -22.12
C LYS A 10 -3.75 -4.38 -21.89
N GLU A 11 -4.31 -5.11 -20.94
CA GLU A 11 -5.74 -5.04 -20.63
C GLU A 11 -6.13 -3.68 -20.05
N PHE A 12 -5.33 -3.14 -19.13
CA PHE A 12 -5.58 -1.82 -18.55
C PHE A 12 -5.49 -0.73 -19.62
N ALA A 13 -4.48 -0.80 -20.49
CA ALA A 13 -4.37 0.12 -21.64
C ALA A 13 -5.57 -0.02 -22.58
N ARG A 14 -6.03 -1.24 -22.87
CA ARG A 14 -7.21 -1.52 -23.70
C ARG A 14 -8.50 -0.94 -23.11
N LEU A 15 -8.62 -0.93 -21.78
CA LEU A 15 -9.74 -0.35 -21.05
C LEU A 15 -9.65 1.19 -20.91
N GLY A 16 -8.57 1.81 -21.39
CA GLY A 16 -8.40 3.26 -21.42
C GLY A 16 -7.72 3.85 -20.19
N TYR A 17 -7.18 3.02 -19.29
CA TYR A 17 -6.39 3.51 -18.15
C TYR A 17 -5.04 4.05 -18.63
N SER A 18 -4.57 5.15 -18.02
CA SER A 18 -3.20 5.63 -18.19
C SER A 18 -2.27 4.73 -17.38
N THR A 19 -1.66 3.75 -18.04
CA THR A 19 -0.82 2.71 -17.42
C THR A 19 0.57 2.67 -18.04
N GLU A 20 1.56 2.27 -17.25
CA GLU A 20 2.96 2.13 -17.65
C GLU A 20 3.53 0.84 -17.04
N LEU A 21 4.33 0.10 -17.84
CA LEU A 21 5.08 -1.05 -17.39
C LEU A 21 6.58 -0.77 -17.58
N ILE A 22 7.31 -0.70 -16.47
CA ILE A 22 8.76 -0.48 -16.44
C ILE A 22 9.42 -1.80 -16.06
N SER A 23 10.39 -2.23 -16.86
CA SER A 23 11.25 -3.38 -16.56
C SER A 23 12.67 -2.90 -16.42
N ASP A 24 13.35 -3.32 -15.35
CA ASP A 24 14.75 -2.99 -15.09
C ASP A 24 15.44 -4.21 -14.46
N VAL A 25 16.70 -4.07 -14.05
CA VAL A 25 17.47 -5.08 -13.35
C VAL A 25 18.04 -4.47 -12.08
N ASP A 26 17.86 -5.13 -10.94
CA ASP A 26 18.45 -4.68 -9.69
C ASP A 26 20.00 -4.75 -9.80
N PRO A 27 20.72 -3.64 -9.58
CA PRO A 27 22.17 -3.58 -9.83
C PRO A 27 23.00 -4.42 -8.85
N HIS A 28 22.43 -4.82 -7.72
CA HIS A 28 23.13 -5.58 -6.69
C HIS A 28 22.99 -7.09 -6.87
N SER A 29 21.81 -7.55 -7.26
CA SER A 29 21.48 -8.97 -7.43
C SER A 29 21.47 -9.43 -8.89
N ASN A 30 21.44 -8.49 -9.84
CA ASN A 30 21.26 -8.74 -11.27
C ASN A 30 19.95 -9.52 -11.59
N ILE A 31 18.93 -9.38 -10.73
CA ILE A 31 17.61 -9.99 -10.88
C ILE A 31 16.64 -8.98 -11.51
N PRO A 32 15.78 -9.39 -12.46
CA PRO A 32 14.78 -8.50 -13.06
C PRO A 32 13.83 -7.89 -12.03
N THR A 33 13.52 -6.62 -12.23
CA THR A 33 12.50 -5.87 -11.49
C THR A 33 11.43 -5.36 -12.45
N HIS A 34 10.20 -5.21 -11.94
CA HIS A 34 9.09 -4.74 -12.75
C HIS A 34 8.20 -3.80 -11.95
N ALA A 35 7.79 -2.67 -12.54
CA ALA A 35 6.80 -1.77 -11.97
C ALA A 35 5.61 -1.61 -12.93
N LEU A 36 4.41 -1.99 -12.48
CA LEU A 36 3.16 -1.64 -13.13
C LEU A 36 2.57 -0.41 -12.43
N LEU A 37 2.38 0.67 -13.18
CA LEU A 37 1.88 1.95 -12.70
C LEU A 37 0.55 2.26 -13.36
N VAL A 38 -0.44 2.71 -12.59
CA VAL A 38 -1.75 3.10 -13.13
C VAL A 38 -2.15 4.45 -12.55
N ASN A 39 -2.20 5.46 -13.41
CA ASN A 39 -2.54 6.82 -13.03
C ASN A 39 -4.05 6.97 -12.82
N ILE A 40 -4.40 7.69 -11.77
CA ILE A 40 -5.78 8.00 -11.39
C ILE A 40 -5.86 9.52 -11.29
N GLU A 41 -6.82 10.14 -11.99
CA GLU A 41 -6.92 11.60 -12.04
C GLU A 41 -7.11 12.20 -10.65
N ASN A 42 -6.31 13.23 -10.35
CA ASN A 42 -6.31 13.98 -9.09
C ASN A 42 -6.14 13.12 -7.82
N GLN A 43 -5.64 11.89 -7.95
CA GLN A 43 -5.48 10.96 -6.84
C GLN A 43 -4.12 10.27 -6.91
N ARG A 44 -3.77 9.56 -5.83
CA ARG A 44 -2.54 8.78 -5.80
C ARG A 44 -2.64 7.63 -6.80
N ARG A 45 -1.68 7.56 -7.73
CA ARG A 45 -1.54 6.44 -8.66
C ARG A 45 -1.42 5.10 -7.93
N PHE A 46 -1.89 4.03 -8.56
CA PHE A 46 -1.59 2.68 -8.13
C PHE A 46 -0.19 2.27 -8.62
N GLN A 47 0.54 1.54 -7.78
CA GLN A 47 1.88 1.03 -8.09
C GLN A 47 2.02 -0.39 -7.56
N TYR A 48 2.36 -1.31 -8.46
CA TYR A 48 2.75 -2.68 -8.16
C TYR A 48 4.22 -2.86 -8.57
N PHE A 49 5.14 -2.75 -7.62
CA PHE A 49 6.57 -2.85 -7.87
C PHE A 49 7.13 -4.15 -7.32
N VAL A 50 7.81 -4.92 -8.15
CA VAL A 50 8.44 -6.19 -7.78
C VAL A 50 9.95 -6.03 -7.77
N SER A 51 10.58 -6.33 -6.63
CA SER A 51 12.02 -6.23 -6.42
C SER A 51 12.56 -7.42 -5.62
N PRO A 52 13.80 -7.87 -5.90
CA PRO A 52 14.47 -8.88 -5.10
C PRO A 52 14.82 -8.35 -3.70
N VAL A 53 14.64 -9.21 -2.68
CA VAL A 53 15.01 -8.95 -1.30
C VAL A 53 15.89 -10.08 -0.78
N SER A 54 17.10 -9.74 -0.33
CA SER A 54 18.06 -10.69 0.22
C SER A 54 17.53 -11.28 1.53
N THR A 55 17.35 -12.59 1.58
CA THR A 55 16.87 -13.32 2.76
C THR A 55 17.95 -14.25 3.28
N PRO A 56 18.27 -14.25 4.59
CA PRO A 56 19.22 -15.18 5.16
C PRO A 56 18.68 -16.61 5.08
N ILE A 57 19.51 -17.56 4.64
CA ILE A 57 19.15 -18.98 4.62
C ILE A 57 19.06 -19.47 6.08
N PRO A 58 17.94 -20.09 6.52
CA PRO A 58 17.86 -20.67 7.84
C PRO A 58 18.88 -21.82 7.96
N SER A 59 19.87 -21.65 8.83
CA SER A 59 20.93 -22.63 9.03
C SER A 59 20.44 -23.84 9.83
N PHE A 60 19.88 -24.85 9.15
CA PHE A 60 19.62 -26.17 9.74
C PHE A 60 20.90 -27.03 9.69
N GLY A 61 21.53 -27.25 10.84
CA GLY A 61 22.50 -28.35 11.05
C GLY A 61 23.95 -28.09 10.59
N GLY A 62 24.73 -27.41 11.43
CA GLY A 62 26.12 -27.78 11.78
C GLY A 62 27.23 -27.83 10.71
N ARG A 63 26.96 -27.61 9.43
CA ARG A 63 28.00 -27.41 8.42
C ARG A 63 27.82 -26.04 7.81
N ARG A 64 28.76 -25.14 8.09
CA ARG A 64 28.90 -23.89 7.34
C ARG A 64 29.07 -24.25 5.87
N ALA A 65 28.00 -24.13 5.10
CA ALA A 65 28.07 -24.16 3.66
C ALA A 65 28.89 -22.92 3.26
N GLN A 66 30.16 -23.15 2.90
CA GLN A 66 31.02 -22.14 2.32
C GLN A 66 30.62 -21.91 0.86
N THR A 67 29.40 -21.43 0.66
CA THR A 67 28.89 -20.79 -0.56
C THR A 67 27.65 -20.01 -0.13
N ALA A 68 27.86 -18.93 0.62
CA ALA A 68 26.78 -18.01 0.97
C ALA A 68 26.45 -17.14 -0.25
N GLU A 69 25.87 -17.76 -1.27
CA GLU A 69 25.18 -17.05 -2.33
C GLU A 69 23.82 -16.66 -1.74
N ASN A 70 23.61 -15.36 -1.49
CA ASN A 70 22.39 -14.86 -0.85
C ASN A 70 21.15 -15.36 -1.61
N TYR A 71 20.20 -15.93 -0.89
CA TYR A 71 18.89 -16.29 -1.44
C TYR A 71 18.03 -15.03 -1.57
N TYR A 72 17.46 -14.78 -2.74
CA TYR A 72 16.59 -13.62 -2.99
C TYR A 72 15.13 -14.07 -3.15
N ARG A 73 14.22 -13.35 -2.50
CA ARG A 73 12.76 -13.49 -2.69
C ARG A 73 12.24 -12.30 -3.48
N LEU A 74 11.18 -12.48 -4.28
CA LEU A 74 10.59 -11.40 -5.06
C LEU A 74 9.41 -10.81 -4.29
N GLU A 75 9.61 -9.63 -3.71
CA GLU A 75 8.56 -8.96 -2.94
C GLU A 75 7.84 -7.88 -3.74
N VAL A 76 6.55 -7.71 -3.43
CA VAL A 76 5.72 -6.62 -3.94
C VAL A 76 5.79 -5.43 -2.99
N PHE A 77 6.11 -4.27 -3.52
CA PHE A 77 6.11 -2.98 -2.84
C PHE A 77 5.02 -2.10 -3.42
N ASN A 78 4.21 -1.51 -2.53
CA ASN A 78 3.26 -0.45 -2.83
C ASN A 78 3.74 0.87 -2.19
N LEU A 79 2.95 1.95 -2.31
CA LEU A 79 3.31 3.26 -1.73
C LEU A 79 3.36 3.28 -0.20
N THR A 80 2.92 2.22 0.48
CA THR A 80 2.92 2.07 1.94
C THR A 80 3.94 1.07 2.48
N GLY A 81 4.67 0.35 1.61
CA GLY A 81 5.68 -0.66 1.97
C GLY A 81 5.53 -1.98 1.21
N SER A 82 6.30 -3.00 1.60
CA SER A 82 6.07 -4.39 1.15
C SER A 82 5.32 -5.21 2.20
N GLU A 83 4.59 -6.22 1.73
CA GLU A 83 3.87 -7.17 2.58
C GLU A 83 4.70 -8.45 2.87
N GLY A 84 5.97 -8.50 2.45
CA GLY A 84 6.89 -9.63 2.74
C GLY A 84 6.54 -10.95 2.04
N TYR A 85 5.65 -10.91 1.05
CA TYR A 85 5.22 -12.08 0.29
C TYR A 85 6.10 -12.32 -0.93
N ASP A 86 6.41 -13.60 -1.21
CA ASP A 86 7.31 -13.99 -2.30
C ASP A 86 6.53 -14.46 -3.52
N LEU A 87 6.73 -13.78 -4.64
CA LEU A 87 6.12 -14.10 -5.92
C LEU A 87 6.79 -15.30 -6.60
N MET A 88 7.94 -15.76 -6.12
CA MET A 88 8.59 -16.95 -6.68
C MET A 88 7.71 -18.18 -6.47
N GLY A 89 7.38 -18.87 -7.58
CA GLY A 89 6.55 -20.08 -7.56
C GLY A 89 5.06 -19.86 -7.83
N LEU A 90 4.61 -18.60 -7.91
CA LEU A 90 3.25 -18.31 -8.38
C LEU A 90 3.09 -18.56 -9.87
N SER A 91 1.94 -19.10 -10.25
CA SER A 91 1.52 -19.19 -11.64
C SER A 91 1.23 -17.80 -12.21
N LYS A 92 1.22 -17.71 -13.56
CA LYS A 92 0.84 -16.48 -14.26
C LYS A 92 -0.53 -15.96 -13.81
N GLN A 93 -1.52 -16.84 -13.69
CA GLN A 93 -2.88 -16.46 -13.31
C GLN A 93 -2.93 -15.91 -11.88
N GLN A 94 -2.24 -16.55 -10.95
CA GLN A 94 -2.17 -16.07 -9.57
C GLN A 94 -1.56 -14.67 -9.47
N ILE A 95 -0.55 -14.35 -10.29
CA ILE A 95 0.02 -13.00 -10.33
C ILE A 95 -0.97 -11.99 -10.93
N ILE A 96 -1.75 -12.38 -11.94
CA ILE A 96 -2.79 -11.53 -12.51
C ILE A 96 -3.85 -11.21 -11.45
N ASP A 97 -4.37 -12.24 -10.79
CA ASP A 97 -5.41 -12.12 -9.76
C ASP A 97 -4.89 -11.23 -8.61
N ASP A 98 -3.65 -11.45 -8.17
CA ASP A 98 -2.97 -10.69 -7.12
C ASP A 98 -2.82 -9.19 -7.43
N VAL A 99 -2.53 -8.84 -8.69
CA VAL A 99 -2.46 -7.45 -9.15
C VAL A 99 -3.84 -6.81 -9.18
N ILE A 100 -4.87 -7.55 -9.63
CA ILE A 100 -6.26 -7.07 -9.69
C ILE A 100 -6.78 -6.79 -8.28
N ASP A 101 -6.62 -7.75 -7.35
CA ASP A 101 -7.08 -7.61 -5.96
C ASP A 101 -6.45 -6.39 -5.28
N ARG A 102 -5.16 -6.14 -5.52
CA ARG A 102 -4.46 -4.95 -4.98
C ARG A 102 -4.93 -3.66 -5.62
N TYR A 103 -5.20 -3.66 -6.92
CA TYR A 103 -5.77 -2.49 -7.59
C TYR A 103 -7.15 -2.16 -7.02
N GLU A 104 -8.04 -3.14 -6.88
CA GLU A 104 -9.37 -2.94 -6.31
C GLU A 104 -9.30 -2.44 -4.88
N THR A 105 -8.43 -3.01 -4.06
CA THR A 105 -8.19 -2.56 -2.68
C THR A 105 -7.70 -1.11 -2.64
N HIS A 106 -6.80 -0.71 -3.56
CA HIS A 106 -6.31 0.67 -3.67
C HIS A 106 -7.44 1.65 -4.04
N ILE A 107 -8.32 1.29 -4.99
CA ILE A 107 -9.49 2.11 -5.35
C ILE A 107 -10.47 2.23 -4.17
N ALA A 108 -10.73 1.12 -3.46
CA ALA A 108 -11.58 1.14 -2.27
C ALA A 108 -11.02 2.07 -1.19
N PHE A 109 -9.71 1.99 -0.92
CA PHE A 109 -9.02 2.88 0.00
C PHE A 109 -9.13 4.36 -0.41
N LEU A 110 -8.90 4.67 -1.68
CA LEU A 110 -9.05 6.02 -2.22
C LEU A 110 -10.49 6.55 -2.08
N THR A 111 -11.48 5.70 -2.32
CA THR A 111 -12.90 6.06 -2.19
C THR A 111 -13.26 6.40 -0.75
N VAL A 112 -12.80 5.60 0.22
CA VAL A 112 -13.06 5.85 1.65
C VAL A 112 -12.34 7.12 2.13
N THR A 113 -11.08 7.30 1.72
CA THR A 113 -10.28 8.46 2.16
C THR A 113 -10.74 9.76 1.52
N SER A 114 -11.11 9.76 0.25
CA SER A 114 -11.72 10.92 -0.41
C SER A 114 -13.06 11.33 0.20
N ASN A 115 -13.83 10.37 0.73
CA ASN A 115 -15.10 10.69 1.41
C ASN A 115 -14.87 11.18 2.86
N ALA A 116 -13.76 10.81 3.50
CA ALA A 116 -13.37 11.27 4.83
C ALA A 116 -12.75 12.68 4.83
N ASP A 117 -12.37 13.21 3.66
CA ASP A 117 -12.02 14.63 3.48
C ASP A 117 -13.25 15.58 3.51
N ASN A 118 -14.47 15.04 3.66
CA ASN A 118 -15.62 15.80 4.19
C ASN A 118 -15.49 15.98 5.71
N PRO A 119 -15.85 17.14 6.28
CA PRO A 119 -15.45 17.54 7.63
C PRO A 119 -15.80 16.50 8.71
N SER A 120 -14.76 15.79 9.14
CA SER A 120 -14.52 15.13 10.42
C SER A 120 -15.74 14.70 11.23
N LEU A 121 -16.09 13.41 11.14
CA LEU A 121 -16.96 12.73 12.12
C LEU A 121 -16.23 12.35 13.42
N LEU A 122 -14.94 12.72 13.58
CA LEU A 122 -14.12 12.35 14.73
C LEU A 122 -14.14 13.36 15.88
N THR A 123 -14.82 14.50 15.72
CA THR A 123 -15.09 15.39 16.84
C THR A 123 -16.56 15.21 17.23
N PRO A 124 -16.90 14.43 18.27
CA PRO A 124 -18.19 14.62 18.91
C PRO A 124 -18.29 16.10 19.33
N PRO A 125 -19.42 16.79 19.07
CA PRO A 125 -19.61 18.13 19.58
C PRO A 125 -19.38 18.07 21.10
N ALA A 126 -18.50 18.94 21.60
CA ALA A 126 -18.31 19.05 23.04
C ALA A 126 -19.71 19.25 23.67
N PRO A 127 -20.10 18.45 24.67
CA PRO A 127 -21.33 18.72 25.39
C PRO A 127 -21.26 20.17 25.89
N PRO A 128 -22.36 20.94 25.84
CA PRO A 128 -22.34 22.30 26.32
C PRO A 128 -21.86 22.27 27.77
N VAL A 129 -20.71 22.91 28.03
CA VAL A 129 -20.27 23.18 29.40
C VAL A 129 -21.38 24.01 30.01
N ALA A 130 -22.21 23.39 30.83
CA ALA A 130 -23.04 24.14 31.76
C ALA A 130 -22.05 24.90 32.65
N GLU A 131 -21.97 26.21 32.46
CA GLU A 131 -21.31 27.10 33.42
C GLU A 131 -21.79 26.73 34.82
N PRO A 132 -20.89 26.52 35.80
CA PRO A 132 -21.35 26.40 37.17
C PRO A 132 -22.00 27.73 37.52
N ALA A 133 -23.30 27.70 37.81
CA ALA A 133 -24.04 28.84 38.30
C ALA A 133 -23.29 29.41 39.50
N LEU A 134 -22.65 30.56 39.31
CA LEU A 134 -22.14 31.38 40.38
C LEU A 134 -23.36 31.82 41.19
N GLU A 135 -23.46 31.31 42.42
CA GLU A 135 -24.41 31.80 43.40
C GLU A 135 -24.08 33.27 43.71
N GLU A 136 -24.79 34.20 43.07
CA GLU A 136 -24.88 35.58 43.51
C GLU A 136 -26.25 35.78 44.15
N SER A 137 -26.37 35.41 45.43
CA SER A 137 -27.49 35.87 46.24
C SER A 137 -27.26 37.33 46.59
N GLY A 138 -27.97 38.20 45.86
CA GLY A 138 -27.88 39.65 45.97
C GLY A 138 -28.20 40.18 47.36
N ASN A 139 -27.37 41.11 47.81
CA ASN A 139 -27.75 42.13 48.77
C ASN A 139 -28.71 43.12 48.10
N PRO A 140 -29.67 43.69 48.84
CA PRO A 140 -29.79 45.14 48.75
C PRO A 140 -29.97 45.81 50.12
N GLU A 141 -29.06 46.73 50.43
CA GLU A 141 -29.40 47.89 51.27
C GLU A 141 -30.42 48.76 50.54
N LYS A 142 -31.48 49.20 51.25
CA LYS A 142 -32.02 50.56 51.13
C LYS A 142 -33.08 50.86 52.21
N HIS A 143 -32.76 51.89 53.00
CA HIS A 143 -33.61 52.79 53.80
C HIS A 143 -34.38 52.27 55.01
#